data_AF-A0A2S8GTW1-F1
#
_entry.id   AF-A0A2S8GTW1-F1
#
_cell.length_a   1.000
_cell.length_b   1.000
_cell.length_c   1.000
_cell.angle_alpha   90.00
_cell.angle_beta   90.00
_cell.angle_gamma   90.00
#
_symmetry.space_group_name_H-M   'P 1'
#
loop_
_entity.id
_entity.type
_entity.pdbx_description
1 polymer ?
#
loop_
_entity_poly.entity_id
_entity_poly.type
_entity_poly.pdbx_seq_one_letter_code
_entity_poly.pdbx_strand_id
1 'polypeptide(L)'
;MLVPLAAVVGYPLLARMLFSLRTLTDVERRQLMDALPQFDETIAHRIRVWDTGGRICNAAVVGCVPGFSFVLVSDALLSRLSVRSVAAILAHEMGHLRMWHVPMRLCVVFAGGIVGMALVHQAESLGSLQTAGQIAAMLTTAGYMGLMLHLVAPLLEFHADAYAIDALGQASGDRRKGVRTLVGALSRLTIFSGLLPNQRSWLYPSFEERRRAILFQQASPRFRRWLHGILAIILFSQLTLIVVCLISLAN
;
A
#
# COMPACT_ATOMS: atom_id res chain seq x y z
N MET A 1 -18.27 10.54 11.29
CA MET A 1 -17.93 9.52 10.25
C MET A 1 -18.01 10.02 8.81
N LEU A 2 -18.82 11.03 8.49
CA LEU A 2 -18.97 11.53 7.11
C LEU A 2 -17.67 12.10 6.51
N VAL A 3 -16.88 12.85 7.29
CA VAL A 3 -15.64 13.49 6.79
C VAL A 3 -14.56 12.48 6.38
N PRO A 4 -14.19 11.47 7.21
CA PRO A 4 -13.24 10.44 6.78
C PRO A 4 -13.72 9.62 5.58
N LEU A 5 -15.01 9.29 5.53
CA LEU A 5 -15.60 8.54 4.41
C LEU A 5 -15.58 9.36 3.11
N ALA A 6 -15.92 10.65 3.21
CA ALA A 6 -15.79 11.59 2.10
C ALA A 6 -14.34 11.75 1.65
N ALA A 7 -13.35 11.71 2.55
CA ALA A 7 -11.94 11.75 2.18
C ALA A 7 -11.51 10.49 1.40
N VAL A 8 -11.98 9.30 1.78
CA VAL A 8 -11.67 8.03 1.08
C VAL A 8 -12.15 8.04 -0.38
N VAL A 9 -13.31 8.62 -0.64
CA VAL A 9 -13.88 8.73 -2.00
C VAL A 9 -13.36 9.98 -2.73
N GLY A 10 -13.21 11.09 -2.01
CA GLY A 10 -12.82 12.39 -2.54
C GLY A 10 -11.36 12.45 -2.96
N TYR A 11 -10.44 11.82 -2.22
CA TYR A 11 -9.01 11.89 -2.55
C TYR A 11 -8.68 11.30 -3.94
N PRO A 12 -9.17 10.11 -4.34
CA PRO A 12 -8.95 9.60 -5.70
C PRO A 12 -9.54 10.50 -6.79
N LEU A 13 -10.68 11.14 -6.53
CA LEU A 13 -11.30 12.08 -7.46
C LEU A 13 -10.47 13.35 -7.61
N LEU A 14 -10.02 13.93 -6.49
CA LEU A 14 -9.12 15.08 -6.49
C LEU A 14 -7.79 14.76 -7.19
N ALA A 15 -7.20 13.58 -6.95
CA ALA A 15 -6.00 13.14 -7.64
C ALA A 15 -6.20 13.08 -9.16
N ARG A 16 -7.38 12.64 -9.63
CA ARG A 16 -7.71 12.65 -11.07
C ARG A 16 -7.90 14.04 -11.65
N MET A 17 -8.33 15.01 -10.84
CA MET A 17 -8.53 16.39 -11.27
C MET A 17 -7.24 17.22 -11.26
N LEU A 18 -6.36 16.98 -10.29
CA LEU A 18 -5.17 17.80 -10.05
C LEU A 18 -3.95 17.32 -10.84
N PHE A 19 -3.89 16.04 -11.19
CA PHE A 19 -2.76 15.49 -11.93
C PHE A 19 -3.02 15.44 -13.44
N SER A 20 -1.98 15.70 -14.22
CA SER A 20 -2.00 15.49 -15.67
C SER A 20 -1.94 13.98 -15.95
N LEU A 21 -3.11 13.37 -16.14
CA LEU A 21 -3.26 11.93 -16.32
C LEU A 21 -3.65 11.59 -17.75
N ARG A 22 -2.97 10.63 -18.35
CA ARG A 22 -3.39 9.96 -19.58
C ARG A 22 -3.61 8.46 -19.37
N THR A 23 -4.27 7.81 -20.30
CA THR A 23 -4.29 6.34 -20.37
C THR A 23 -2.99 5.82 -20.98
N LEU A 24 -2.72 4.52 -20.80
CA LEU A 24 -1.67 3.84 -21.56
C LEU A 24 -1.98 3.94 -23.06
N THR A 25 -0.94 4.10 -23.86
CA THR A 25 -1.04 3.93 -25.32
C THR A 25 -1.29 2.45 -25.66
N ASP A 26 -1.82 2.17 -26.84
CA ASP A 26 -2.04 0.79 -27.27
C ASP A 26 -0.75 -0.03 -27.32
N VAL A 27 0.38 0.62 -27.64
CA VAL A 27 1.70 -0.03 -27.66
C VAL A 27 2.16 -0.38 -26.25
N GLU A 28 2.13 0.59 -25.32
CA GLU A 28 2.47 0.34 -23.91
C GLU A 28 1.58 -0.76 -23.31
N ARG A 29 0.26 -0.71 -23.58
CA ARG A 29 -0.69 -1.71 -23.09
C ARG A 29 -0.32 -3.11 -23.57
N ARG A 30 -0.15 -3.31 -24.89
CA ARG A 30 0.23 -4.61 -25.46
C ARG A 30 1.54 -5.14 -24.89
N GLN A 31 2.58 -4.29 -24.84
CA GLN A 31 3.88 -4.67 -24.30
C GLN A 31 3.82 -5.14 -22.84
N LEU A 32 2.98 -4.51 -22.02
CA LEU A 32 2.80 -4.90 -20.63
C LEU A 32 2.00 -6.20 -20.48
N MET A 33 0.96 -6.38 -21.29
CA MET A 33 0.18 -7.64 -21.34
C MET A 33 1.05 -8.81 -21.77
N ASP A 34 1.94 -8.62 -22.75
CA ASP A 34 2.89 -9.63 -23.20
C ASP A 34 3.93 -9.97 -22.12
N ALA A 35 4.34 -8.98 -21.32
CA ALA A 35 5.34 -9.15 -20.28
C ALA A 35 4.78 -9.74 -18.97
N LEU A 36 3.48 -9.57 -18.70
CA LEU A 36 2.81 -10.04 -17.51
C LEU A 36 1.39 -10.49 -17.86
N PRO A 37 1.14 -11.78 -18.13
CA PRO A 37 -0.18 -12.27 -18.54
C PRO A 37 -1.32 -12.00 -17.54
N GLN A 38 -1.01 -11.80 -16.26
CA GLN A 38 -2.01 -11.39 -15.26
C GLN A 38 -2.44 -9.93 -15.39
N PHE A 39 -1.70 -9.12 -16.14
CA PHE A 39 -2.07 -7.77 -16.54
C PHE A 39 -3.05 -7.86 -17.71
N ASP A 40 -4.34 -7.92 -17.39
CA ASP A 40 -5.42 -7.98 -18.38
C ASP A 40 -5.98 -6.57 -18.70
N GLU A 41 -6.92 -6.51 -19.64
CA GLU A 41 -7.59 -5.26 -20.04
C GLU A 41 -8.27 -4.55 -18.86
N THR A 42 -8.80 -5.30 -17.88
CA THR A 42 -9.45 -4.71 -16.71
C THR A 42 -8.45 -3.95 -15.83
N ILE A 43 -7.23 -4.46 -15.70
CA ILE A 43 -6.15 -3.78 -14.99
C ILE A 43 -5.60 -2.64 -15.83
N ALA A 44 -5.46 -2.82 -17.14
CA ALA A 44 -5.01 -1.75 -18.05
C ALA A 44 -5.93 -0.52 -17.99
N HIS A 45 -7.25 -0.72 -17.93
CA HIS A 45 -8.22 0.37 -17.74
C HIS A 45 -8.11 1.08 -16.39
N ARG A 46 -7.44 0.47 -15.40
CA ARG A 46 -7.15 1.05 -14.09
C ARG A 46 -5.77 1.69 -14.02
N ILE A 47 -4.95 1.67 -15.07
CA ILE A 47 -3.70 2.42 -15.09
C ILE A 47 -3.94 3.87 -15.54
N ARG A 48 -3.31 4.81 -14.84
CA ARG A 48 -3.21 6.21 -15.25
C ARG A 48 -1.74 6.59 -15.29
N VAL A 49 -1.30 7.08 -16.45
CA VAL A 49 0.05 7.60 -16.61
C VAL A 49 0.08 9.06 -16.17
N TRP A 50 0.91 9.38 -15.19
CA TRP A 50 1.14 10.74 -14.73
C TRP A 50 2.27 11.38 -15.53
N ASP A 51 1.96 12.46 -16.21
CA ASP A 51 2.98 13.31 -16.84
C ASP A 51 3.65 14.17 -15.77
N THR A 52 4.90 13.83 -15.45
CA THR A 52 5.74 14.54 -14.47
C THR A 52 6.85 15.34 -15.14
N GLY A 53 6.85 15.42 -16.48
CA GLY A 53 7.96 15.96 -17.25
C GLY A 53 9.25 15.17 -17.05
N GLY A 54 9.13 13.85 -16.83
CA GLY A 54 10.26 12.95 -16.59
C GLY A 54 10.99 13.13 -15.25
N ARG A 55 10.41 13.85 -14.28
CA ARG A 55 11.08 14.22 -13.01
C ARG A 55 10.89 13.19 -11.90
N ILE A 56 9.74 12.53 -11.86
CA ILE A 56 9.39 11.61 -10.79
C ILE A 56 9.33 10.21 -11.38
N CYS A 57 10.19 9.31 -10.92
CA CYS A 57 10.14 7.90 -11.27
C CYS A 57 9.44 7.14 -10.13
N ASN A 58 8.14 6.92 -10.27
CA ASN A 58 7.35 6.19 -9.28
C ASN A 58 6.09 5.53 -9.87
N ALA A 59 5.54 4.57 -9.12
CA ALA A 59 4.19 4.05 -9.28
C ALA A 59 3.51 3.97 -7.90
N ALA A 60 2.18 4.09 -7.86
CA ALA A 60 1.41 3.96 -6.63
C ALA A 60 -0.05 3.61 -6.88
N VAL A 61 -0.63 2.80 -6.01
CA VAL A 61 -2.09 2.63 -5.93
C VAL A 61 -2.75 3.85 -5.31
N VAL A 62 -3.75 4.40 -6.00
CA VAL A 62 -4.63 5.47 -5.51
C VAL A 62 -6.03 4.93 -5.26
N GLY A 63 -6.54 5.14 -4.05
CA GLY A 63 -7.89 4.74 -3.64
C GLY A 63 -8.05 3.26 -3.31
N CYS A 64 -9.23 2.90 -2.79
CA CYS A 64 -9.55 1.53 -2.40
C CYS A 64 -10.96 1.05 -2.82
N VAL A 65 -11.81 1.96 -3.30
CA VAL A 65 -13.18 1.63 -3.71
C VAL A 65 -13.16 1.14 -5.17
N PRO A 66 -13.85 0.04 -5.51
CA PRO A 66 -14.03 -0.38 -6.90
C PRO A 66 -14.58 0.78 -7.76
N GLY A 67 -14.04 0.95 -8.98
CA GLY A 67 -14.40 2.05 -9.88
C GLY A 67 -13.68 3.39 -9.61
N PHE A 68 -13.24 3.64 -8.38
CA PHE A 68 -12.50 4.86 -8.01
C PHE A 68 -11.01 4.63 -7.74
N SER A 69 -10.58 3.37 -7.69
CA SER A 69 -9.18 2.99 -7.45
C SER A 69 -8.44 2.66 -8.74
N PHE A 70 -7.24 3.24 -8.87
CA PHE A 70 -6.40 3.14 -10.06
C PHE A 70 -4.92 3.09 -9.67
N VAL A 71 -4.07 2.59 -10.57
CA VAL A 71 -2.62 2.60 -10.41
C VAL A 71 -2.07 3.80 -11.15
N LEU A 72 -1.42 4.69 -10.43
CA LEU A 72 -0.66 5.80 -10.98
C LEU A 72 0.71 5.29 -11.41
N VAL A 73 1.13 5.58 -12.64
CA VAL A 73 2.46 5.24 -13.15
C VAL A 73 3.04 6.49 -13.76
N SER A 74 4.23 6.90 -13.35
CA SER A 74 4.87 8.08 -13.96
C SER A 74 5.37 7.82 -15.39
N ASP A 75 5.36 8.86 -16.21
CA ASP A 75 6.00 8.92 -17.52
C ASP A 75 7.51 8.56 -17.47
N ALA A 76 8.23 9.02 -16.43
CA ALA A 76 9.64 8.69 -16.23
C ALA A 76 9.85 7.19 -16.00
N LEU A 77 8.94 6.54 -15.26
CA LEU A 77 9.00 5.10 -15.01
C LEU A 77 8.84 4.31 -16.32
N LEU A 78 7.88 4.70 -17.17
CA LEU A 78 7.64 4.04 -18.46
C LEU A 78 8.80 4.23 -19.45
N SER A 79 9.42 5.41 -19.47
CA SER A 79 10.49 5.74 -20.43
C SER A 79 11.88 5.28 -20.01
N ARG A 80 12.18 5.24 -18.70
CA ARG A 80 13.53 4.92 -18.19
C ARG A 80 13.73 3.45 -17.85
N LEU A 81 12.66 2.72 -17.53
CA LEU A 81 12.72 1.30 -17.24
C LEU A 81 12.36 0.47 -18.46
N SER A 82 12.95 -0.73 -18.55
CA SER A 82 12.52 -1.70 -19.56
C SER A 82 11.11 -2.19 -19.26
N VAL A 83 10.36 -2.59 -20.29
CA VAL A 83 9.00 -3.15 -20.17
C VAL A 83 8.91 -4.24 -19.10
N ARG A 84 9.91 -5.13 -19.01
CA ARG A 84 9.97 -6.18 -17.97
C ARG A 84 10.09 -5.62 -16.55
N SER A 85 10.86 -4.54 -16.36
CA SER A 85 10.98 -3.87 -15.06
C SER A 85 9.69 -3.12 -14.71
N VAL A 86 9.06 -2.44 -15.68
CA VAL A 86 7.75 -1.81 -15.49
C VAL A 86 6.70 -2.86 -15.08
N ALA A 87 6.62 -3.96 -15.82
CA ALA A 87 5.70 -5.07 -15.53
C ALA A 87 5.94 -5.65 -14.13
N ALA A 88 7.18 -5.76 -13.67
CA ALA A 88 7.49 -6.21 -12.32
C ALA A 88 7.02 -5.23 -11.22
N ILE A 89 7.15 -3.92 -11.44
CA ILE A 89 6.62 -2.90 -10.52
C ILE A 89 5.08 -2.95 -10.53
N LEU A 90 4.47 -3.08 -11.71
CA LEU A 90 3.02 -3.22 -11.81
C LEU A 90 2.50 -4.48 -11.14
N ALA A 91 3.22 -5.60 -11.21
CA ALA A 91 2.87 -6.81 -10.47
C ALA A 91 2.83 -6.56 -8.96
N HIS A 92 3.74 -5.71 -8.44
CA HIS A 92 3.74 -5.29 -7.03
C HIS A 92 2.54 -4.37 -6.71
N GLU A 93 2.27 -3.35 -7.53
CA GLU A 93 1.09 -2.47 -7.35
C GLU A 93 -0.24 -3.26 -7.43
N MET A 94 -0.31 -4.24 -8.33
CA MET A 94 -1.43 -5.17 -8.42
C MET A 94 -1.60 -5.98 -7.12
N GLY A 95 -0.51 -6.32 -6.45
CA GLY A 95 -0.53 -6.95 -5.13
C GLY A 95 -1.26 -6.09 -4.09
N HIS A 96 -1.00 -4.78 -4.07
CA HIS A 96 -1.72 -3.84 -3.20
C HIS A 96 -3.24 -3.79 -3.48
N LEU A 97 -3.62 -3.84 -4.75
CA LEU A 97 -5.03 -3.87 -5.17
C LEU A 97 -5.71 -5.19 -4.81
N ARG A 98 -5.11 -6.31 -5.22
CA ARG A 98 -5.71 -7.66 -5.11
C ARG A 98 -5.78 -8.14 -3.67
N MET A 99 -4.85 -7.70 -2.82
CA MET A 99 -4.78 -8.09 -1.42
C MET A 99 -5.28 -7.01 -0.46
N TRP A 100 -6.02 -6.02 -0.94
CA TRP A 100 -6.77 -5.07 -0.09
C TRP A 100 -5.87 -4.31 0.90
N HIS A 101 -4.64 -3.98 0.50
CA HIS A 101 -3.69 -3.30 1.38
C HIS A 101 -4.13 -1.88 1.76
N VAL A 102 -4.74 -1.13 0.82
CA VAL A 102 -5.29 0.21 1.12
C VAL A 102 -6.47 0.12 2.10
N PRO A 103 -7.49 -0.73 1.89
CA PRO A 103 -8.52 -1.01 2.90
C PRO A 103 -7.97 -1.39 4.28
N MET A 104 -6.94 -2.24 4.35
CA MET A 104 -6.32 -2.62 5.63
C MET A 104 -5.68 -1.42 6.34
N ARG A 105 -4.94 -0.56 5.61
CA ARG A 105 -4.37 0.67 6.18
C ARG A 105 -5.48 1.60 6.70
N LEU A 106 -6.58 1.73 5.95
CA LEU A 106 -7.73 2.50 6.39
C LEU A 106 -8.37 1.91 7.65
N CYS A 107 -8.52 0.59 7.73
CA CYS A 107 -9.07 -0.07 8.92
C CYS A 107 -8.27 0.28 10.18
N VAL A 108 -6.93 0.28 10.11
CA VAL A 108 -6.06 0.74 11.22
C VAL A 108 -6.33 2.20 11.60
N VAL A 109 -6.45 3.08 10.60
CA VAL A 109 -6.73 4.51 10.84
C VAL A 109 -8.12 4.72 11.47
N PHE A 110 -9.13 4.02 10.97
CA PHE A 110 -10.49 4.07 11.51
C PHE A 110 -10.56 3.50 12.93
N ALA A 111 -9.88 2.38 13.20
CA ALA A 111 -9.78 1.81 14.53
C ALA A 111 -9.15 2.80 15.50
N GLY A 112 -8.00 3.39 15.13
CA GLY A 112 -7.36 4.44 15.94
C GLY A 112 -8.29 5.62 16.22
N GLY A 113 -8.97 6.14 15.20
CA GLY A 113 -9.92 7.25 15.35
C GLY A 113 -11.08 6.92 16.31
N ILE A 114 -11.67 5.73 16.19
CA ILE A 114 -12.78 5.27 17.05
C ILE A 114 -12.31 5.07 18.49
N VAL A 115 -11.14 4.47 18.69
CA VAL A 115 -10.51 4.36 20.02
C VAL A 115 -10.31 5.74 20.63
N GLY A 116 -9.78 6.70 19.86
CA GLY A 116 -9.58 8.05 20.34
C GLY A 116 -10.87 8.74 20.78
N MET A 117 -11.95 8.59 20.00
CA MET A 117 -13.26 9.08 20.41
C MET A 117 -13.76 8.44 21.70
N ALA A 118 -13.62 7.12 21.85
CA ALA A 118 -14.02 6.41 23.07
C ALA A 118 -13.18 6.85 24.29
N LEU A 119 -11.89 7.09 24.13
CA LEU A 119 -11.01 7.58 25.21
C LEU A 119 -11.33 9.02 25.59
N VAL A 120 -11.58 9.89 24.61
CA VAL A 120 -11.98 11.29 24.86
C VAL A 120 -13.31 11.35 25.59
N HIS A 121 -14.29 10.54 25.17
CA HIS A 121 -15.59 10.45 25.85
C HIS A 121 -15.45 9.99 27.30
N GLN A 122 -14.66 8.94 27.56
CA GLN A 122 -14.40 8.50 28.94
C GLN A 122 -13.72 9.59 29.78
N ALA A 123 -12.84 10.40 29.19
CA ALA A 123 -12.17 11.50 29.89
C ALA A 123 -13.13 12.61 30.36
N GLU A 124 -14.34 12.71 29.78
CA GLU A 124 -15.35 13.68 30.20
C GLU A 124 -15.86 13.41 31.63
N SER A 125 -15.74 12.17 32.11
CA SER A 125 -16.15 11.78 33.46
C SER A 125 -15.12 12.13 34.56
N LEU A 126 -13.95 12.66 34.20
CA LEU A 126 -12.82 12.88 35.13
C LEU A 126 -12.90 14.20 35.92
N GLY A 127 -13.99 14.95 35.82
CA GLY A 127 -14.19 16.21 36.56
C GLY A 127 -13.08 17.22 36.31
N SER A 128 -12.35 17.62 37.36
CA SER A 128 -11.25 18.60 37.27
C SER A 128 -10.08 18.15 36.40
N LEU A 129 -9.93 16.84 36.14
CA LEU A 129 -8.87 16.28 35.29
C LEU A 129 -9.30 16.08 33.83
N GLN A 130 -10.51 16.49 33.45
CA GLN A 130 -11.04 16.29 32.09
C GLN A 130 -10.09 16.74 30.99
N THR A 131 -9.59 17.97 31.06
CA THR A 131 -8.69 18.51 30.03
C THR A 131 -7.40 17.70 29.91
N ALA A 132 -6.80 17.33 31.04
CA ALA A 132 -5.60 16.49 31.05
C ALA A 132 -5.89 15.09 30.48
N GLY A 133 -7.05 14.50 30.81
CA GLY A 133 -7.50 13.22 30.27
C GLY A 133 -7.73 13.25 28.77
N GLN A 134 -8.33 14.32 28.24
CA GLN A 134 -8.54 14.49 26.79
C GLN A 134 -7.22 14.66 26.04
N ILE A 135 -6.27 15.44 26.58
CA ILE A 135 -4.92 15.55 26.00
C ILE A 135 -4.22 14.19 25.99
N ALA A 136 -4.28 13.46 27.11
CA ALA A 136 -3.71 12.11 27.19
C ALA A 136 -4.35 11.17 26.15
N ALA A 137 -5.68 11.19 26.02
CA ALA A 137 -6.40 10.41 25.02
C ALA A 137 -5.95 10.73 23.58
N MET A 138 -5.77 12.02 23.25
CA MET A 138 -5.28 12.44 21.93
C MET A 138 -3.86 11.94 21.66
N LEU A 139 -2.95 12.07 22.64
CA LEU A 139 -1.56 11.60 22.52
C LEU A 139 -1.49 10.08 22.41
N THR A 140 -2.25 9.35 23.22
CA THR A 140 -2.36 7.89 23.15
C THR A 140 -2.88 7.45 21.78
N THR A 141 -3.89 8.14 21.26
CA THR A 141 -4.45 7.84 19.93
C THR A 141 -3.43 8.08 18.81
N ALA A 142 -2.74 9.22 18.84
CA ALA A 142 -1.70 9.53 17.87
C ALA A 142 -0.54 8.53 17.92
N GLY A 143 -0.09 8.19 19.14
CA GLY A 143 0.95 7.18 19.37
C GLY A 143 0.55 5.80 18.89
N TYR A 144 -0.67 5.36 19.22
CA TYR A 144 -1.24 4.09 18.75
C TYR A 144 -1.29 4.02 17.22
N MET A 145 -1.86 5.04 16.57
CA MET A 145 -2.03 5.05 15.12
C MET A 145 -0.67 5.13 14.41
N GLY A 146 0.25 5.97 14.90
CA GLY A 146 1.60 6.07 14.37
C GLY A 146 2.38 4.75 14.48
N LEU A 147 2.28 4.07 15.63
CA LEU A 147 2.90 2.77 15.86
C LEU A 147 2.29 1.68 14.96
N MET A 148 0.97 1.58 14.91
CA MET A 148 0.30 0.57 14.09
C MET A 148 0.62 0.75 12.61
N LEU A 149 0.61 1.98 12.10
CA LEU A 149 1.01 2.25 10.71
C LEU A 149 2.48 1.89 10.46
N HIS A 150 3.38 2.21 11.39
CA HIS A 150 4.80 1.85 11.30
C HIS A 150 5.04 0.34 11.26
N LEU A 151 4.25 -0.43 12.01
CA LEU A 151 4.35 -1.89 12.06
C LEU A 151 3.71 -2.56 10.84
N VAL A 152 2.54 -2.08 10.42
CA VAL A 152 1.74 -2.70 9.36
C VAL A 152 2.28 -2.37 7.97
N ALA A 153 2.72 -1.14 7.73
CA ALA A 153 3.08 -0.70 6.39
C ALA A 153 4.20 -1.55 5.74
N PRO A 154 5.32 -1.89 6.42
CA PRO A 154 6.33 -2.79 5.87
C PRO A 154 5.81 -4.21 5.58
N LEU A 155 4.91 -4.74 6.41
CA LEU A 155 4.34 -6.07 6.18
C LEU A 155 3.51 -6.12 4.90
N LEU A 156 2.76 -5.05 4.61
CA LEU A 156 1.99 -4.93 3.37
C LEU A 156 2.91 -4.84 2.13
N GLU A 157 4.06 -4.17 2.24
CA GLU A 157 5.06 -4.14 1.17
C GLU A 157 5.65 -5.53 0.90
N PHE A 158 6.04 -6.27 1.94
CA PHE A 158 6.55 -7.64 1.78
C PHE A 158 5.49 -8.61 1.24
N HIS A 159 4.23 -8.39 1.61
CA HIS A 159 3.10 -9.16 1.11
C HIS A 159 2.82 -8.85 -0.38
N ALA A 160 2.95 -7.59 -0.80
CA ALA A 160 2.85 -7.20 -2.21
C ALA A 160 4.03 -7.77 -3.05
N ASP A 161 5.24 -7.76 -2.49
CA ASP A 161 6.41 -8.42 -3.09
C ASP A 161 6.18 -9.93 -3.28
N ALA A 162 5.55 -10.59 -2.29
CA ALA A 162 5.19 -12.01 -2.39
C ALA A 162 4.27 -12.29 -3.59
N TYR A 163 3.27 -11.43 -3.78
CA TYR A 163 2.35 -11.52 -4.90
C TYR A 163 3.07 -11.29 -6.24
N ALA A 164 3.93 -10.27 -6.32
CA ALA A 164 4.67 -9.95 -7.53
C ALA A 164 5.60 -11.09 -7.97
N ILE A 165 6.30 -11.73 -7.02
CA ILE A 165 7.15 -12.90 -7.30
C ILE A 165 6.33 -14.04 -7.91
N ASP A 166 5.14 -14.30 -7.37
CA ASP A 166 4.25 -15.36 -7.87
C ASP A 166 3.75 -15.05 -9.28
N ALA A 167 3.28 -13.82 -9.52
CA ALA A 167 2.79 -13.40 -10.83
C ALA A 167 3.89 -13.49 -11.91
N LEU A 168 5.07 -12.94 -11.61
CA LEU A 168 6.23 -12.99 -12.51
C LEU A 168 6.77 -14.42 -12.69
N GLY A 169 6.72 -15.23 -11.64
CA GLY A 169 7.10 -16.63 -11.68
C GLY A 169 6.19 -17.44 -12.60
N GLN A 170 4.87 -17.25 -12.49
CA GLN A 170 3.88 -17.87 -13.37
C GLN A 170 4.07 -17.41 -14.82
N ALA A 171 4.27 -16.12 -15.06
CA ALA A 171 4.47 -15.55 -16.39
C ALA A 171 5.71 -16.13 -17.10
N SER A 172 6.76 -16.44 -16.33
CA SER A 172 8.04 -16.90 -16.88
C SER A 172 8.29 -18.40 -16.77
N GLY A 173 7.40 -19.14 -16.10
CA GLY A 173 7.59 -20.55 -15.75
C GLY A 173 8.66 -20.82 -14.69
N ASP A 174 9.32 -19.78 -14.16
CA ASP A 174 10.40 -19.91 -13.16
C ASP A 174 10.28 -18.85 -12.07
N ARG A 175 9.90 -19.27 -10.85
CA ARG A 175 9.83 -18.41 -9.67
C ARG A 175 11.15 -17.67 -9.39
N ARG A 176 12.31 -18.31 -9.63
CA ARG A 176 13.63 -17.69 -9.39
C ARG A 176 13.88 -16.55 -10.37
N LYS A 177 13.41 -16.69 -11.61
CA LYS A 177 13.41 -15.60 -12.59
C LYS A 177 12.46 -14.48 -12.18
N GLY A 178 11.30 -14.80 -11.60
CA GLY A 178 10.41 -13.81 -10.99
C GLY A 178 11.10 -12.98 -9.89
N VAL A 179 11.77 -13.64 -8.96
CA VAL A 179 12.59 -12.98 -7.91
C VAL A 179 13.65 -12.05 -8.51
N ARG A 180 14.47 -12.54 -9.44
CA ARG A 180 15.51 -11.72 -10.08
C ARG A 180 14.93 -10.51 -10.80
N THR A 181 13.80 -10.67 -11.47
CA THR A 181 13.13 -9.60 -12.22
C THR A 181 12.62 -8.52 -11.26
N LEU A 182 11.96 -8.90 -10.17
CA LEU A 182 11.48 -7.95 -9.17
C LEU A 182 12.62 -7.21 -8.48
N VAL A 183 13.65 -7.92 -7.99
CA VAL A 183 14.81 -7.30 -7.35
C VAL A 183 15.52 -6.32 -8.29
N GLY A 184 15.73 -6.71 -9.55
CA GLY A 184 16.33 -5.84 -10.56
C GLY A 184 15.48 -4.60 -10.87
N ALA A 185 14.16 -4.76 -10.94
CA ALA A 185 13.23 -3.65 -11.15
C ALA A 185 13.23 -2.66 -9.97
N LEU A 186 13.15 -3.18 -8.74
CA LEU A 186 13.18 -2.35 -7.52
C LEU A 186 14.54 -1.63 -7.35
N SER A 187 15.65 -2.28 -7.69
CA SER A 187 16.98 -1.65 -7.67
C SER A 187 17.05 -0.47 -8.64
N ARG A 188 16.58 -0.66 -9.88
CA ARG A 188 16.55 0.42 -10.89
C ARG A 188 15.60 1.53 -10.48
N LEU A 189 14.42 1.20 -9.96
CA LEU A 189 13.47 2.18 -9.46
C LEU A 189 14.13 3.03 -8.37
N THR A 190 14.75 2.40 -7.36
CA THR A 190 15.47 3.08 -6.27
C THR A 190 16.50 4.08 -6.79
N ILE A 191 17.33 3.67 -7.76
CA ILE A 191 18.35 4.52 -8.38
C ILE A 191 17.70 5.69 -9.14
N PHE A 192 16.69 5.42 -9.97
CA PHE A 192 16.04 6.47 -10.77
C PHE A 192 15.14 7.42 -9.95
N SER A 193 14.67 7.00 -8.78
CA SER A 193 13.98 7.86 -7.82
C SER A 193 14.95 8.68 -6.95
N GLY A 194 16.27 8.50 -7.10
CA GLY A 194 17.28 9.24 -6.33
C GLY A 194 17.40 8.79 -4.86
N LEU A 195 16.98 7.57 -4.54
CA LEU A 195 17.01 7.01 -3.19
C LEU A 195 18.25 6.14 -2.99
N LEU A 196 18.77 6.10 -1.76
CA LEU A 196 19.85 5.15 -1.42
C LEU A 196 19.27 3.75 -1.15
N PRO A 197 19.99 2.65 -1.47
CA PRO A 197 19.53 1.28 -1.22
C PRO A 197 19.12 0.99 0.24
N ASN A 198 19.81 1.60 1.20
CA ASN A 198 19.56 1.46 2.64
C ASN A 198 18.64 2.55 3.20
N GLN A 199 18.17 3.49 2.36
CA GLN A 199 17.30 4.58 2.82
C GLN A 199 15.93 4.02 3.16
N ARG A 200 15.55 4.17 4.43
CA ARG A 200 14.24 3.81 4.96
C ARG A 200 13.42 5.08 5.20
N SER A 201 12.11 4.99 5.02
CA SER A 201 11.17 6.01 5.49
C SER A 201 10.37 5.49 6.69
N TRP A 202 9.61 6.36 7.35
CA TRP A 202 8.81 5.95 8.51
C TRP A 202 7.84 4.79 8.20
N LEU A 203 7.22 4.79 7.01
CA LEU A 203 6.21 3.81 6.61
C LEU A 203 6.73 2.77 5.62
N TYR A 204 7.75 3.08 4.84
CA TYR A 204 8.25 2.20 3.79
C TYR A 204 9.64 1.66 4.13
N PRO A 205 9.83 0.33 4.06
CA PRO A 205 11.12 -0.30 4.24
C PRO A 205 12.09 0.10 3.13
N SER A 206 13.38 -0.02 3.40
CA SER A 206 14.40 0.23 2.39
C SER A 206 14.41 -0.84 1.30
N PHE A 207 15.04 -0.54 0.17
CA PHE A 207 15.26 -1.52 -0.89
C PHE A 207 16.00 -2.76 -0.36
N GLU A 208 17.02 -2.58 0.50
CA GLU A 208 17.78 -3.72 1.06
C GLU A 208 16.99 -4.58 2.04
N GLU A 209 16.04 -4.00 2.79
CA GLU A 209 15.10 -4.77 3.61
C GLU A 209 14.17 -5.60 2.72
N ARG A 210 13.61 -4.99 1.66
CA ARG A 210 12.76 -5.69 0.69
C ARG A 210 13.51 -6.78 -0.05
N ARG A 211 14.73 -6.51 -0.52
CA ARG A 211 15.58 -7.50 -1.20
C ARG A 211 15.83 -8.72 -0.31
N ARG A 212 16.18 -8.51 0.96
CA ARG A 212 16.38 -9.61 1.92
C ARG A 212 15.09 -10.41 2.14
N ALA A 213 13.96 -9.74 2.33
CA ALA A 213 12.66 -10.39 2.49
C ALA A 213 12.27 -11.22 1.25
N ILE A 214 12.48 -10.69 0.05
CA ILE A 214 12.24 -11.38 -1.23
C ILE A 214 13.11 -12.65 -1.34
N LEU A 215 14.40 -12.56 -1.02
CA LEU A 215 15.31 -13.72 -1.05
C LEU A 215 14.90 -14.78 0.00
N PHE A 216 14.46 -14.36 1.17
CA PHE A 216 13.95 -15.29 2.19
C PHE A 216 12.67 -16.01 1.74
N GLN A 217 11.77 -15.29 1.06
CA GLN A 217 10.56 -15.85 0.46
C GLN A 217 10.85 -16.87 -0.65
N GLN A 218 11.96 -16.71 -1.37
CA GLN A 218 12.41 -17.70 -2.35
C GLN A 218 12.83 -19.01 -1.66
N ALA A 219 13.44 -18.94 -0.48
CA ALA A 219 13.97 -20.09 0.25
C ALA A 219 12.90 -20.84 1.07
N SER A 220 11.84 -20.16 1.54
CA SER A 220 10.84 -20.80 2.41
C SER A 220 9.40 -20.28 2.19
N PRO A 221 8.43 -21.18 1.94
CA PRO A 221 7.01 -20.81 1.89
C PRO A 221 6.43 -20.43 3.27
N ARG A 222 7.16 -20.71 4.36
CA ARG A 222 6.69 -20.40 5.73
C ARG A 222 6.55 -18.90 5.96
N PHE A 223 7.47 -18.09 5.43
CA PHE A 223 7.44 -16.64 5.62
C PHE A 223 6.16 -16.01 5.05
N ARG A 224 5.74 -16.47 3.86
CA ARG A 224 4.51 -15.97 3.23
C ARG A 224 3.26 -16.33 4.04
N ARG A 225 3.16 -17.57 4.51
CA ARG A 225 2.04 -17.99 5.37
C ARG A 225 2.01 -17.20 6.67
N TRP A 226 3.18 -16.94 7.24
CA TRP A 226 3.32 -16.09 8.41
C TRP A 226 2.86 -14.65 8.13
N LEU A 227 3.28 -14.03 7.01
CA LEU A 227 2.81 -12.69 6.60
C LEU A 227 1.29 -12.63 6.48
N HIS A 228 0.68 -13.62 5.84
CA HIS A 228 -0.77 -13.68 5.70
C HIS A 228 -1.46 -13.82 7.07
N GLY A 229 -0.96 -14.71 7.93
CA GLY A 229 -1.50 -14.92 9.28
C GLY A 229 -1.39 -13.69 10.17
N ILE A 230 -0.23 -13.02 10.20
CA ILE A 230 -0.04 -11.83 11.04
C ILE A 230 -0.92 -10.67 10.57
N LEU A 231 -1.04 -10.45 9.25
CA LEU A 231 -1.94 -9.42 8.70
C LEU A 231 -3.41 -9.72 9.01
N ALA A 232 -3.83 -10.99 8.96
CA ALA A 232 -5.18 -11.39 9.34
C ALA A 232 -5.45 -11.17 10.83
N ILE A 233 -4.50 -11.52 11.70
CA ILE A 233 -4.59 -11.27 13.15
C ILE A 233 -4.70 -9.78 13.45
N ILE A 234 -3.88 -8.95 12.79
CA ILE A 234 -3.94 -7.50 12.94
C ILE A 234 -5.30 -6.98 12.47
N LEU A 235 -5.78 -7.37 11.28
CA LEU A 235 -7.07 -6.92 10.80
C LEU A 235 -8.21 -7.31 11.74
N PHE A 236 -8.20 -8.55 12.24
CA PHE A 236 -9.19 -9.04 13.20
C PHE A 236 -9.14 -8.25 14.52
N SER A 237 -7.94 -7.94 15.03
CA SER A 237 -7.80 -7.14 16.25
C SER A 237 -8.31 -5.72 16.07
N GLN A 238 -8.06 -5.08 14.91
CA GLN A 238 -8.60 -3.75 14.60
C GLN A 238 -10.13 -3.75 14.53
N LEU A 239 -10.72 -4.74 13.86
CA LEU A 239 -12.18 -4.86 13.77
C LEU A 239 -12.82 -5.09 15.14
N THR A 240 -12.20 -5.94 15.97
CA THR A 240 -12.65 -6.18 17.35
C THR A 240 -12.59 -4.89 18.17
N LEU A 241 -11.50 -4.14 18.07
CA LEU A 241 -11.31 -2.86 18.76
C LEU A 241 -12.37 -1.83 18.35
N ILE A 242 -12.67 -1.74 17.05
CA ILE A 242 -13.75 -0.90 16.53
C ILE A 242 -15.08 -1.26 17.18
N VAL A 243 -15.45 -2.55 17.18
CA VAL A 243 -16.73 -3.01 17.75
C VAL A 243 -16.82 -2.70 19.25
N VAL A 244 -15.78 -3.02 20.02
CA VAL A 244 -15.73 -2.78 21.47
C VAL A 244 -15.87 -1.28 21.77
N CYS A 245 -15.13 -0.42 21.08
CA CYS A 245 -15.19 1.02 21.30
C CYS A 245 -16.54 1.61 20.85
N LEU A 246 -17.17 1.09 19.79
CA LEU A 246 -18.52 1.52 19.40
C LEU A 246 -19.57 1.14 20.45
N ILE A 247 -19.48 -0.06 21.03
CA ILE A 247 -20.35 -0.47 22.14
C ILE A 247 -20.14 0.45 23.35
N SER A 248 -18.88 0.75 23.69
CA SER A 248 -18.56 1.66 24.80
C SER A 248 -19.03 3.10 24.59
N LEU A 249 -19.20 3.55 23.35
CA LEU A 249 -19.71 4.88 23.02
C LEU A 249 -21.24 4.94 23.00
N ALA A 250 -21.91 3.80 22.92
CA ALA A 250 -23.36 3.69 22.88
C ALA A 250 -24.00 3.49 24.26
N ASN A 251 -23.21 3.09 25.25
CA ASN A 251 -23.60 2.92 26.66
C ASN A 251 -23.16 4.14 27.47
#